data_AF-A0A2K8KLU7-F1
#
_entry.id   AF-A0A2K8KLU7-F1
#
_cell.length_a   1.000
_cell.length_b   1.000
_cell.length_c   1.000
_cell.angle_alpha   90.00
_cell.angle_beta   90.00
_cell.angle_gamma   90.00
#
_symmetry.space_group_name_H-M   'P 1'
#
loop_
_entity.id
_entity.type
_entity.pdbx_description
1 polymer ?
#
loop_
_entity_poly.entity_id
_entity_poly.type
_entity_poly.pdbx_seq_one_letter_code
_entity_poly.pdbx_strand_id
1 'polypeptide(L)'
;MRTDAPTSPLRPVTPGKGGQLSIYQAIGLVTDLAINHSMYNQLTVESCIETILLSFEQGQGKIFLDEGNRPYGFASWIHLCDEDHQNLLTHHSQFDLDANKFRKLDDKDGTQLWFFEFLSPFATPLFMLRLLKNELKTFKNAHLLQRIGEGITVRELW
;
A
#
# COMPACT_ATOMS: atom_id res chain seq x y z
N MET A 1 -15.94 28.47 15.81
CA MET A 1 -16.14 27.32 14.90
C MET A 1 -15.25 26.18 15.39
N ARG A 2 -15.83 25.10 15.91
CA ARG A 2 -15.08 23.86 16.19
C ARG A 2 -14.98 23.10 14.87
N THR A 3 -13.76 22.90 14.37
CA THR A 3 -13.48 21.95 13.31
C THR A 3 -13.40 20.57 13.95
N ASP A 4 -14.52 19.86 13.97
CA ASP A 4 -14.50 18.46 14.37
C ASP A 4 -13.63 17.71 13.36
N ALA A 5 -12.53 17.13 13.85
CA ALA A 5 -11.64 16.32 13.01
C ALA A 5 -12.46 15.13 12.46
N PRO A 6 -12.32 14.79 11.17
CA PRO A 6 -13.05 13.66 10.60
C PRO A 6 -12.69 12.39 11.38
N THR A 7 -13.65 11.89 12.15
CA THR A 7 -13.56 10.60 12.82
C THR A 7 -13.52 9.55 11.72
N SER A 8 -12.37 8.86 11.61
CA SER A 8 -12.15 7.86 10.55
C SER A 8 -13.27 6.84 10.53
N PRO A 9 -14.05 6.76 9.45
CA PRO A 9 -15.25 5.95 9.46
C PRO A 9 -15.06 4.68 8.66
N LEU A 10 -15.51 3.58 9.23
CA LEU A 10 -15.44 2.23 8.68
C LEU A 10 -14.05 1.58 8.68
N ARG A 11 -14.06 0.27 8.92
CA ARG A 11 -12.87 -0.58 8.83
C ARG A 11 -12.51 -0.68 7.35
N PRO A 12 -11.26 -0.46 6.96
CA PRO A 12 -10.92 -0.56 5.55
C PRO A 12 -10.98 -2.01 5.08
N VAL A 13 -11.23 -2.21 3.80
CA VAL A 13 -11.68 -3.50 3.25
C VAL A 13 -10.51 -4.26 2.64
N THR A 14 -10.44 -5.55 2.94
CA THR A 14 -9.58 -6.51 2.24
C THR A 14 -10.45 -7.40 1.35
N PRO A 15 -10.30 -7.35 0.02
CA PRO A 15 -10.99 -8.26 -0.90
C PRO A 15 -10.78 -9.73 -0.50
N GLY A 16 -11.80 -10.56 -0.71
CA GLY A 16 -11.71 -12.02 -0.48
C GLY A 16 -11.95 -12.50 0.96
N LYS A 17 -11.76 -11.68 2.00
CA LYS A 17 -12.11 -12.06 3.40
C LYS A 17 -13.40 -11.36 3.85
N GLY A 18 -14.53 -12.07 3.76
CA GLY A 18 -15.81 -11.61 4.30
C GLY A 18 -16.78 -10.94 3.32
N GLY A 19 -16.51 -10.99 2.01
CA GLY A 19 -17.53 -10.73 0.97
C GLY A 19 -17.86 -9.26 0.65
N GLN A 20 -17.05 -8.28 1.08
CA GLN A 20 -17.36 -6.87 0.83
C GLN A 20 -16.96 -6.36 -0.58
N LEU A 21 -15.88 -6.87 -1.17
CA LEU A 21 -15.44 -6.49 -2.51
C LEU A 21 -14.87 -7.70 -3.26
N SER A 22 -15.28 -7.87 -4.52
CA SER A 22 -14.63 -8.80 -5.45
C SER A 22 -13.25 -8.25 -5.86
N ILE A 23 -12.36 -9.12 -6.32
CA ILE A 23 -11.03 -8.69 -6.78
C ILE A 23 -11.12 -7.70 -7.95
N TYR A 24 -12.08 -7.89 -8.86
CA TYR A 24 -12.31 -6.98 -9.97
C TYR A 24 -12.83 -5.61 -9.51
N GLN A 25 -13.68 -5.56 -8.49
CA GLN A 25 -14.10 -4.29 -7.88
C GLN A 25 -12.91 -3.59 -7.25
N ALA A 26 -12.04 -4.33 -6.55
CA ALA A 26 -10.84 -3.78 -5.94
C ALA A 26 -9.89 -3.18 -7.00
N ILE A 27 -9.62 -3.90 -8.10
CA ILE A 27 -8.83 -3.39 -9.22
C ILE A 27 -9.46 -2.11 -9.78
N GLY A 28 -10.78 -2.09 -9.99
CA GLY A 28 -11.49 -0.90 -10.47
C GLY A 28 -11.32 0.31 -9.54
N LEU A 29 -11.49 0.12 -8.23
CA LEU A 29 -11.32 1.19 -7.24
C LEU A 29 -9.89 1.70 -7.17
N VAL A 30 -8.88 0.80 -7.18
CA VAL A 30 -7.48 1.21 -7.15
C VAL A 30 -7.07 1.92 -8.44
N THR A 31 -7.58 1.47 -9.59
CA THR A 31 -7.37 2.16 -10.88
C THR A 31 -7.96 3.56 -10.86
N ASP A 32 -9.18 3.73 -10.35
CA ASP A 32 -9.81 5.05 -10.20
C ASP A 32 -9.00 5.96 -9.27
N LEU A 33 -8.52 5.44 -8.14
CA LEU A 33 -7.63 6.17 -7.23
C LEU A 33 -6.31 6.58 -7.93
N ALA A 34 -5.72 5.69 -8.73
CA ALA A 34 -4.47 5.95 -9.45
C ALA A 34 -4.63 7.04 -10.52
N ILE A 35 -5.72 7.02 -11.28
CA ILE A 35 -6.06 8.05 -12.29
C ILE A 35 -6.17 9.43 -11.65
N ASN A 36 -6.72 9.50 -10.43
CA ASN A 36 -6.87 10.75 -9.70
C ASN A 36 -5.61 11.17 -8.91
N HIS A 37 -4.54 10.36 -8.94
CA HIS A 37 -3.32 10.64 -8.19
C HIS A 37 -2.23 11.22 -9.10
N SER A 38 -1.69 12.40 -8.74
CA SER A 38 -0.76 13.16 -9.58
C SER A 38 0.49 12.40 -10.06
N MET A 39 1.00 11.47 -9.25
CA MET A 39 2.18 10.66 -9.58
C MET A 39 1.87 9.31 -10.25
N TYR A 40 0.65 8.80 -10.13
CA TYR A 40 0.29 7.44 -10.59
C TYR A 40 -0.66 7.46 -11.79
N ASN A 41 -1.10 8.63 -12.24
CA ASN A 41 -2.02 8.82 -13.37
C ASN A 41 -1.45 8.42 -14.75
N GLN A 42 -0.14 8.14 -14.82
CA GLN A 42 0.53 7.65 -16.03
C GLN A 42 0.76 6.14 -16.03
N LEU A 43 0.45 5.45 -14.92
CA LEU A 43 0.61 3.99 -14.86
C LEU A 43 -0.41 3.30 -15.77
N THR A 44 0.02 2.20 -16.40
CA THR A 44 -0.89 1.38 -17.17
C THR A 44 -1.70 0.50 -16.22
N VAL A 45 -2.92 0.14 -16.63
CA VAL A 45 -3.75 -0.78 -15.87
C VAL A 45 -3.04 -2.11 -15.67
N GLU A 46 -2.36 -2.60 -16.72
CA GLU A 46 -1.53 -3.81 -16.67
C GLU A 46 -0.45 -3.75 -15.58
N SER A 47 0.32 -2.65 -15.51
CA SER A 47 1.36 -2.48 -14.48
C SER A 47 0.82 -2.48 -13.06
N CYS A 48 -0.42 -2.03 -12.87
CA CYS A 48 -1.06 -1.99 -11.57
C CYS A 48 -1.64 -3.35 -11.17
N ILE A 49 -2.20 -4.10 -12.12
CA ILE A 49 -2.92 -5.35 -11.84
C ILE A 49 -2.04 -6.36 -11.11
N GLU A 50 -0.82 -6.59 -11.59
CA GLU A 50 0.05 -7.62 -11.02
C GLU A 50 0.34 -7.36 -9.54
N THR A 51 0.77 -6.14 -9.20
CA THR A 51 1.09 -5.78 -7.81
C THR A 51 -0.15 -5.72 -6.93
N ILE A 52 -1.28 -5.24 -7.47
CA ILE A 52 -2.57 -5.22 -6.75
C ILE A 52 -3.01 -6.64 -6.40
N LEU A 53 -2.98 -7.57 -7.37
CA LEU A 53 -3.38 -8.96 -7.17
C LEU A 53 -2.53 -9.62 -6.08
N LEU A 54 -1.20 -9.53 -6.21
CA LEU A 54 -0.27 -10.09 -5.24
C LEU A 54 -0.49 -9.52 -3.84
N SER A 55 -0.67 -8.21 -3.73
CA SER A 55 -0.92 -7.55 -2.43
C SER A 55 -2.19 -8.06 -1.77
N PHE A 56 -3.27 -8.28 -2.52
CA PHE A 56 -4.53 -8.77 -1.95
C PHE A 56 -4.50 -10.25 -1.62
N GLU A 57 -3.90 -11.10 -2.46
CA GLU A 57 -3.76 -12.53 -2.21
C GLU A 57 -2.99 -12.80 -0.90
N GLN A 58 -1.97 -11.98 -0.61
CA GLN A 58 -1.15 -12.10 0.59
C GLN A 58 -1.74 -11.34 1.80
N GLY A 59 -2.80 -10.57 1.58
CA GLY A 59 -3.42 -9.71 2.60
C GLY A 59 -2.52 -8.56 3.04
N GLN A 60 -1.69 -8.06 2.12
CA GLN A 60 -0.79 -6.93 2.26
C GLN A 60 -1.19 -5.76 1.35
N GLY A 61 -2.47 -5.70 0.99
CA GLY A 61 -3.09 -4.62 0.23
C GLY A 61 -4.36 -4.15 0.94
N LYS A 62 -4.60 -2.84 0.94
CA LYS A 62 -5.70 -2.23 1.70
C LYS A 62 -6.31 -1.03 0.99
N ILE A 63 -7.62 -1.09 0.76
CA ILE A 63 -8.42 0.03 0.24
C ILE A 63 -9.08 0.74 1.42
N PHE A 64 -8.93 2.06 1.46
CA PHE A 64 -9.49 2.93 2.46
C PHE A 64 -10.80 3.54 1.97
N LEU A 65 -11.87 3.32 2.72
CA LEU A 65 -13.23 3.80 2.43
C LEU A 65 -13.71 4.75 3.53
N ASP A 66 -14.53 5.74 3.18
CA ASP A 66 -15.20 6.65 4.13
C ASP A 66 -16.58 6.14 4.58
N GLU A 67 -17.37 6.95 5.33
CA GLU A 67 -18.74 6.61 5.80
C GLU A 67 -19.68 6.23 4.66
N GLY A 68 -19.47 6.84 3.50
CA GLY A 68 -20.27 6.63 2.30
C GLY A 68 -19.79 5.46 1.44
N ASN A 69 -18.86 4.64 1.92
CA ASN A 69 -18.18 3.60 1.15
C ASN A 69 -17.45 4.13 -0.10
N ARG A 70 -17.01 5.40 -0.08
CA ARG A 70 -16.23 5.97 -1.18
C ARG A 70 -14.75 5.72 -0.95
N PRO A 71 -13.99 5.25 -1.95
CA PRO A 71 -12.55 5.06 -1.81
C PRO A 71 -11.85 6.40 -1.70
N TYR A 72 -10.98 6.56 -0.70
CA TYR A 72 -10.13 7.74 -0.56
C TYR A 72 -8.64 7.44 -0.65
N GLY A 73 -8.26 6.16 -0.58
CA GLY A 73 -6.87 5.75 -0.75
C GLY A 73 -6.66 4.25 -0.85
N PHE A 74 -5.45 3.88 -1.20
CA PHE A 74 -4.97 2.50 -1.29
C PHE A 74 -3.52 2.44 -0.84
N ALA A 75 -3.17 1.39 -0.12
CA ALA A 75 -1.78 1.08 0.18
C ALA A 75 -1.50 -0.41 -0.01
N SER A 76 -0.33 -0.72 -0.53
CA SER A 76 0.23 -2.07 -0.55
C SER A 76 1.58 -2.09 0.16
N TRP A 77 1.93 -3.22 0.74
CA TRP A 77 3.21 -3.41 1.37
C TRP A 77 3.72 -4.84 1.24
N ILE A 78 4.99 -5.04 1.56
CA ILE A 78 5.57 -6.37 1.80
C ILE A 78 6.35 -6.37 3.10
N HIS A 79 6.64 -7.57 3.61
CA HIS A 79 7.53 -7.76 4.73
C HIS A 79 8.85 -8.30 4.20
N LEU A 80 9.96 -7.67 4.56
CA LEU A 80 11.29 -8.11 4.18
C LEU A 80 12.08 -8.56 5.41
N CYS A 81 12.91 -9.58 5.20
CA CYS A 81 13.99 -9.89 6.12
C CYS A 81 15.10 -8.82 5.97
N ASP A 82 16.03 -8.80 6.92
CA ASP A 82 17.10 -7.79 6.91
C ASP A 82 17.99 -7.90 5.66
N GLU A 83 18.24 -9.11 5.15
CA GLU A 83 19.02 -9.31 3.91
C GLU A 83 18.34 -8.66 2.70
N ASP A 84 17.05 -8.95 2.47
CA ASP A 84 16.28 -8.35 1.38
C ASP A 84 16.14 -6.84 1.53
N HIS A 85 15.99 -6.35 2.76
CA HIS A 85 15.99 -4.91 3.04
C HIS A 85 17.31 -4.23 2.67
N GLN A 86 18.45 -4.80 3.06
CA GLN A 86 19.77 -4.25 2.70
C GLN A 86 20.00 -4.31 1.18
N ASN A 87 19.58 -5.40 0.54
CA ASN A 87 19.64 -5.53 -0.91
C ASN A 87 18.79 -4.47 -1.61
N LEU A 88 17.57 -4.22 -1.12
CA LEU A 88 16.68 -3.21 -1.68
C LEU A 88 17.20 -1.78 -1.46
N LEU A 89 17.77 -1.46 -0.29
CA LEU A 89 18.39 -0.14 -0.08
C LEU A 89 19.55 0.11 -1.05
N THR A 90 20.36 -0.92 -1.30
CA THR A 90 21.58 -0.82 -2.12
C THR A 90 21.29 -0.86 -3.63
N HIS A 91 20.35 -1.71 -4.05
CA HIS A 91 20.09 -2.04 -5.46
C HIS A 91 18.63 -1.77 -5.87
N HIS A 92 17.99 -0.74 -5.32
CA HIS A 92 16.57 -0.45 -5.54
C HIS A 92 16.16 -0.37 -7.02
N SER A 93 17.06 0.04 -7.92
CA SER A 93 16.80 0.10 -9.38
C SER A 93 16.67 -1.28 -10.05
N GLN A 94 17.15 -2.33 -9.40
CA GLN A 94 17.14 -3.71 -9.90
C GLN A 94 16.19 -4.61 -9.11
N PHE A 95 15.41 -4.05 -8.20
CA PHE A 95 14.53 -4.83 -7.36
C PHE A 95 13.33 -5.32 -8.17
N ASP A 96 13.35 -6.61 -8.48
CA ASP A 96 12.25 -7.31 -9.13
C ASP A 96 11.19 -7.69 -8.10
N LEU A 97 9.96 -7.27 -8.35
CA LEU A 97 8.80 -7.56 -7.50
C LEU A 97 8.20 -8.89 -7.96
N ASP A 98 8.90 -9.98 -7.69
CA ASP A 98 8.34 -11.30 -7.95
C ASP A 98 7.30 -11.69 -6.88
N ALA A 99 6.42 -12.63 -7.23
CA ALA A 99 5.40 -13.13 -6.31
C ALA A 99 5.98 -13.76 -5.03
N ASN A 100 7.22 -14.25 -5.05
CA ASN A 100 7.87 -14.85 -3.88
C ASN A 100 8.22 -13.79 -2.83
N LYS A 101 8.50 -12.56 -3.24
CA LYS A 101 8.78 -11.43 -2.34
C LYS A 101 7.54 -10.92 -1.59
N PHE A 102 6.34 -11.18 -2.11
CA PHE A 102 5.07 -10.90 -1.40
C PHE A 102 4.70 -12.01 -0.40
N ARG A 103 5.49 -13.08 -0.28
CA ARG A 103 5.19 -14.15 0.66
C ARG A 103 5.17 -13.59 2.09
N LYS A 104 4.12 -13.94 2.84
CA LYS A 104 4.11 -13.73 4.29
C LYS A 104 5.29 -14.46 4.92
N LEU A 105 6.21 -13.67 5.48
CA LEU A 105 7.24 -14.16 6.39
C LEU A 105 6.60 -14.56 7.72
N ASP A 106 7.17 -15.56 8.37
CA ASP A 106 6.82 -15.88 9.75
C ASP A 106 7.17 -14.69 10.66
N ASP A 107 6.42 -14.51 11.74
CA ASP A 107 6.53 -13.36 12.67
C ASP A 107 7.94 -13.14 13.25
N LYS A 108 8.85 -14.10 13.08
CA LYS A 108 10.24 -14.05 13.56
C LYS A 108 11.25 -13.53 12.52
N ASP A 109 10.90 -13.53 11.24
CA ASP A 109 11.87 -13.35 10.15
C ASP A 109 11.71 -12.00 9.41
N GLY A 110 10.52 -11.38 9.48
CA GLY A 110 10.25 -10.08 8.85
C GLY A 110 10.27 -8.92 9.83
N THR A 111 11.31 -8.10 9.80
CA THR A 111 11.45 -6.90 10.65
C THR A 111 11.14 -5.60 9.92
N GLN A 112 11.18 -5.61 8.58
CA GLN A 112 11.12 -4.41 7.75
C GLN A 112 9.83 -4.36 6.92
N LEU A 113 9.11 -3.25 7.03
CA LEU A 113 7.91 -3.00 6.24
C LEU A 113 8.23 -2.11 5.05
N TRP A 114 7.80 -2.49 3.86
CA TRP A 114 8.03 -1.71 2.64
C TRP A 114 6.73 -1.48 1.88
N PHE A 115 6.39 -0.21 1.66
CA PHE A 115 5.25 0.20 0.83
C PHE A 115 5.67 0.40 -0.62
N PHE A 116 4.86 -0.07 -1.55
CA PHE A 116 5.08 0.05 -3.00
C PHE A 116 4.05 0.96 -3.66
N GLU A 117 2.77 0.71 -3.38
CA GLU A 117 1.71 1.63 -3.72
C GLU A 117 1.25 2.39 -2.48
N PHE A 118 1.18 3.71 -2.59
CA PHE A 118 0.60 4.56 -1.57
C PHE A 118 -0.21 5.67 -2.23
N LEU A 119 -1.46 5.35 -2.58
CA LEU A 119 -2.38 6.23 -3.28
C LEU A 119 -3.26 6.96 -2.27
N SER A 120 -3.20 8.29 -2.25
CA SER A 120 -4.00 9.14 -1.35
C SER A 120 -4.56 10.37 -2.08
N PRO A 121 -5.32 10.22 -3.18
CA PRO A 121 -5.80 11.35 -3.96
C PRO A 121 -6.85 12.20 -3.22
N PHE A 122 -7.59 11.61 -2.28
CA PHE A 122 -8.71 12.27 -1.59
C PHE A 122 -8.53 12.39 -0.08
N ALA A 123 -7.33 12.08 0.42
CA ALA A 123 -6.98 12.21 1.83
C ALA A 123 -5.55 12.73 1.99
N THR A 124 -5.16 13.07 3.23
CA THR A 124 -3.75 13.37 3.50
C THR A 124 -2.98 12.06 3.66
N PRO A 125 -1.81 11.88 3.01
CA PRO A 125 -1.01 10.66 3.18
C PRO A 125 -0.68 10.35 4.64
N LEU A 126 -0.45 11.40 5.45
CA LEU A 126 -0.18 11.28 6.88
C LEU A 126 -1.34 10.64 7.67
N PHE A 127 -2.59 10.92 7.28
CA PHE A 127 -3.75 10.30 7.92
C PHE A 127 -3.77 8.79 7.67
N MET A 128 -3.58 8.36 6.42
CA MET A 128 -3.50 6.93 6.07
C MET A 128 -2.31 6.24 6.77
N LEU A 129 -1.14 6.88 6.80
CA LEU A 129 0.05 6.35 7.48
C LEU A 129 -0.19 6.12 8.98
N ARG A 130 -0.93 7.02 9.65
CA ARG A 130 -1.26 6.83 11.08
C ARG A 130 -2.17 5.64 11.30
N LEU A 131 -3.16 5.42 10.43
CA LEU A 131 -4.03 4.24 10.48
C LEU A 131 -3.22 2.96 10.30
N LEU A 132 -2.35 2.93 9.28
CA LEU A 132 -1.49 1.79 8.99
C LEU A 132 -0.47 1.51 10.10
N LYS A 133 0.18 2.54 10.66
CA LYS A 133 1.15 2.36 11.75
C LYS A 133 0.52 1.73 12.99
N ASN A 134 -0.72 2.07 13.31
CA ASN A 134 -1.43 1.47 14.45
C ASN A 134 -1.77 -0.01 14.20
N GLU A 135 -2.11 -0.35 12.96
CA GLU A 135 -2.44 -1.72 12.55
C GLU A 135 -1.21 -2.61 12.40
N LEU A 136 -0.14 -2.07 11.81
CA LEU A 136 1.13 -2.72 11.51
C LEU A 136 2.18 -2.44 12.58
N LYS A 137 1.74 -2.28 13.83
CA LYS A 137 2.57 -1.88 14.99
C LYS A 137 3.69 -2.86 15.35
N THR A 138 3.69 -4.06 14.77
CA THR A 138 4.73 -5.07 14.94
C THR A 138 6.03 -4.67 14.23
N PHE A 139 5.95 -3.82 13.21
CA PHE A 139 7.11 -3.35 12.45
C PHE A 139 7.69 -2.09 13.08
N LYS A 140 8.99 -2.15 13.42
CA LYS A 140 9.71 -1.02 13.99
C LYS A 140 9.95 0.07 12.98
N ASN A 141 10.32 -0.34 11.76
CA ASN A 141 10.66 0.58 10.68
C ASN A 141 9.74 0.35 9.48
N ALA A 142 9.45 1.42 8.75
CA ALA A 142 8.80 1.31 7.45
C ALA A 142 9.41 2.23 6.41
N HIS A 143 9.43 1.74 5.17
CA HIS A 143 9.97 2.44 4.02
C HIS A 143 8.90 2.55 2.93
N LEU A 144 8.97 3.61 2.13
CA LEU A 144 8.18 3.80 0.93
C LEU A 144 9.11 3.84 -0.27
N LEU A 145 8.86 2.97 -1.23
CA LEU A 145 9.50 2.99 -2.54
C LEU A 145 8.58 3.73 -3.51
N GLN A 146 9.01 4.90 -4.00
CA GLN A 146 8.26 5.70 -4.97
C GLN A 146 8.98 5.73 -6.31
N ARG A 147 8.26 5.38 -7.37
CA ARG A 147 8.71 5.57 -8.76
C ARG A 147 8.29 6.97 -9.23
N ILE A 148 9.25 7.80 -9.61
CA ILE A 148 9.03 9.17 -10.10
C ILE A 148 9.73 9.28 -11.46
N GLY A 149 8.96 9.17 -12.54
CA GLY A 149 9.51 9.03 -13.89
C GLY A 149 10.33 7.73 -14.02
N GLU A 150 11.55 7.83 -14.53
CA GLU A 150 12.50 6.71 -14.59
C GLU A 150 13.27 6.48 -13.27
N GLY A 151 13.11 7.38 -12.30
CA GLY A 151 13.80 7.33 -11.02
C GLY A 151 13.03 6.55 -9.95
N ILE A 152 13.76 5.94 -9.02
CA ILE A 152 13.22 5.37 -7.79
C ILE A 152 13.75 6.17 -6.62
N THR A 153 12.85 6.51 -5.70
CA THR A 153 13.20 7.17 -4.44
C THR A 153 12.71 6.32 -3.27
N VAL A 154 13.55 6.19 -2.25
CA VAL A 154 13.20 5.48 -1.01
C VAL A 154 13.06 6.51 0.10
N ARG A 155 12.00 6.39 0.90
CA ARG A 155 11.76 7.25 2.06
C ARG A 155 11.50 6.39 3.29
N GLU A 156 12.19 6.69 4.38
CA GLU A 156 11.82 6.18 5.69
C GLU A 156 10.55 6.91 6.17
N LEU A 157 9.60 6.15 6.73
CA LEU A 157 8.30 6.65 7.16
C LEU A 157 8.21 6.73 8.69
N TRP A 158 8.71 5.71 9.38
CA TRP A 158 8.83 5.65 10.84
C TRP A 158 9.81 4.57 11.27
#